data_AF-A0A0S8E9A7-F1
#
_entry.id   AF-A0A0S8E9A7-F1
#
_cell.length_a   1.000
_cell.length_b   1.000
_cell.length_c   1.000
_cell.angle_alpha   90.00
_cell.angle_beta   90.00
_cell.angle_gamma   90.00
#
_symmetry.space_group_name_H-M   'P 1'
#
loop_
_entity.id
_entity.type
_entity.pdbx_description
1 polymer ?
#
loop_
_entity_poly.entity_id
_entity_poly.type
_entity_poly.pdbx_seq_one_letter_code
_entity_poly.pdbx_strand_id
1 'polypeptide(L)'
;MTSTTRRWLEEGRRRHRKGDTRGALEAYGRCLRGAPDQPDVLLLAAMAASQSDCPRDAETFARRAVAVRPDGRSMLTLGKVLLHGGDPDAAVEPLQKAASDSRIGADAFFHLGQSFIRLGRMADAGSALESAISAMPGHAPAWSALGVVRLAAGQAEKAAEALRRSLAYRPGDAGTLANLATALLRLGDHP
;
A
#
# COMPACT_ATOMS: atom_id res chain seq x y z
N MET A 1 8.58 -1.50 28.95
CA MET A 1 9.78 -1.52 28.07
C MET A 1 11.00 -1.12 28.89
N THR A 2 12.13 -1.82 28.75
CA THR A 2 13.40 -1.41 29.39
C THR A 2 14.05 -0.23 28.65
N SER A 3 14.99 0.46 29.29
CA SER A 3 15.78 1.52 28.67
C SER A 3 16.51 1.05 27.41
N THR A 4 17.02 -0.19 27.43
CA THR A 4 17.69 -0.84 26.30
C THR A 4 16.73 -1.12 25.14
N THR A 5 15.52 -1.63 25.40
CA THR A 5 14.50 -1.85 24.36
C THR A 5 14.06 -0.54 23.70
N ARG A 6 13.87 0.53 24.49
CA ARG A 6 13.50 1.86 23.98
C ARG A 6 14.58 2.44 23.06
N ARG A 7 15.85 2.31 23.44
CA ARG A 7 16.99 2.74 22.62
C ARG A 7 17.00 2.06 21.25
N TRP A 8 16.75 0.76 21.19
CA TRP A 8 16.70 0.03 19.91
C TRP A 8 15.52 0.44 19.02
N LEU A 9 14.36 0.76 19.61
CA LEU A 9 13.23 1.27 18.85
C LEU A 9 13.53 2.65 18.23
N GLU A 10 14.12 3.55 18.99
CA GLU A 10 14.50 4.89 18.50
C GLU A 10 15.59 4.82 17.42
N GLU A 11 16.57 3.92 17.60
CA GLU A 11 17.58 3.59 16.59
C GLU A 11 16.95 3.12 15.28
N GLY A 12 16.06 2.12 15.37
CA GLY A 12 15.39 1.55 14.21
C GLY A 12 14.59 2.60 13.44
N ARG A 13 13.79 3.41 14.15
CA ARG A 13 13.04 4.52 13.53
C ARG A 13 13.94 5.55 12.85
N ARG A 14 15.10 5.86 13.45
CA ARG A 14 16.06 6.82 12.87
C ARG A 14 16.68 6.27 11.59
N ARG A 15 17.10 5.00 11.58
CA ARG A 15 17.65 4.33 10.40
C ARG A 15 16.61 4.17 9.29
N HIS A 16 15.39 3.78 9.64
CA HIS A 16 14.30 3.62 8.69
C HIS A 16 13.98 4.94 7.98
N ARG A 17 13.94 6.06 8.70
CA ARG A 17 13.78 7.39 8.09
C ARG A 17 14.90 7.79 7.15
N LYS A 18 16.11 7.25 7.34
CA LYS A 18 17.27 7.48 6.46
C LYS A 18 17.32 6.51 5.27
N GLY A 19 16.35 5.61 5.14
CA GLY A 19 16.34 4.58 4.10
C GLY A 19 17.26 3.38 4.40
N ASP A 20 17.94 3.35 5.55
CA ASP A 20 18.70 2.18 6.02
C ASP A 20 17.72 1.12 6.57
N THR A 21 17.02 0.45 5.66
CA THR A 21 15.97 -0.53 5.97
C THR A 21 16.55 -1.78 6.62
N ARG A 22 17.73 -2.23 6.17
CA ARG A 22 18.45 -3.36 6.76
C ARG A 22 18.88 -3.08 8.20
N GLY A 23 19.52 -1.94 8.46
CA GLY A 23 19.92 -1.55 9.81
C GLY A 23 18.72 -1.24 10.72
N ALA A 24 17.62 -0.73 10.16
CA ALA A 24 16.36 -0.60 10.89
C ALA A 24 15.82 -1.96 11.34
N LEU A 25 15.81 -2.96 10.44
CA LEU A 25 15.35 -4.30 10.74
C LEU A 25 16.18 -4.96 11.85
N GLU A 26 17.50 -4.81 11.81
CA GLU A 26 18.39 -5.29 12.88
C GLU A 26 18.03 -4.66 14.23
N ALA A 27 17.85 -3.34 14.27
CA ALA A 27 17.50 -2.61 15.48
C ALA A 27 16.12 -3.01 16.02
N TYR A 28 15.11 -3.13 15.16
CA TYR A 28 13.79 -3.64 15.54
C TYR A 28 13.88 -5.08 16.06
N GLY A 29 14.70 -5.94 15.44
CA GLY A 29 14.96 -7.30 15.93
C GLY A 29 15.56 -7.31 17.34
N ARG A 30 16.48 -6.39 17.66
CA ARG A 30 17.02 -6.26 19.03
C ARG A 30 15.96 -5.80 20.02
N CYS A 31 15.08 -4.89 19.62
CA CYS A 31 13.94 -4.43 20.41
C CYS A 31 13.00 -5.62 20.73
N LEU A 32 12.64 -6.40 19.70
CA LEU A 32 11.74 -7.54 19.81
C LEU A 32 12.32 -8.70 20.63
N ARG A 33 13.65 -8.88 20.69
CA ARG A 33 14.24 -9.86 21.61
C ARG A 33 14.01 -9.54 23.09
N GLY A 34 13.97 -8.26 23.46
CA GLY A 34 13.70 -7.83 24.84
C GLY A 34 12.21 -7.70 25.17
N ALA A 35 11.36 -7.55 24.16
CA ALA A 35 9.90 -7.49 24.31
C ALA A 35 9.24 -7.93 22.97
N PRO A 36 8.91 -9.23 22.83
CA PRO A 36 8.59 -9.87 21.56
C PRO A 36 7.23 -9.49 20.97
N ASP A 37 6.26 -9.15 21.82
CA ASP A 37 4.86 -8.95 21.40
C ASP A 37 4.48 -7.48 21.45
N GLN A 38 5.26 -6.66 20.74
CA GLN A 38 4.98 -5.23 20.58
C GLN A 38 4.44 -4.97 19.16
N PRO A 39 3.12 -4.80 18.99
CA PRO A 39 2.51 -4.74 17.66
C PRO A 39 3.08 -3.59 16.83
N ASP A 40 3.27 -2.40 17.41
CA ASP A 40 3.83 -1.27 16.67
C ASP A 40 5.27 -1.52 16.17
N VAL A 41 6.08 -2.26 16.92
CA VAL A 41 7.45 -2.61 16.51
C VAL A 41 7.44 -3.71 15.45
N LEU A 42 6.54 -4.69 15.57
CA LEU A 42 6.32 -5.72 14.56
C LEU A 42 5.88 -5.10 13.22
N LEU A 43 4.98 -4.12 13.25
CA LEU A 43 4.55 -3.41 12.03
C LEU A 43 5.71 -2.63 11.39
N LEU A 44 6.53 -1.94 12.20
CA LEU A 44 7.71 -1.24 11.69
C LEU A 44 8.74 -2.21 11.09
N ALA A 45 8.96 -3.36 11.72
CA ALA A 45 9.82 -4.42 11.21
C ALA A 45 9.29 -5.00 9.89
N ALA A 46 7.98 -5.26 9.80
CA ALA A 46 7.34 -5.73 8.58
C ALA A 46 7.51 -4.73 7.42
N MET A 47 7.29 -3.44 7.67
CA MET A 47 7.47 -2.39 6.67
C MET A 47 8.93 -2.24 6.24
N ALA A 48 9.88 -2.29 7.18
CA ALA A 48 11.31 -2.24 6.87
C ALA A 48 11.75 -3.46 6.05
N ALA A 49 11.33 -4.67 6.45
CA ALA A 49 11.63 -5.90 5.74
C ALA A 49 11.00 -5.95 4.35
N SER A 50 9.79 -5.39 4.16
CA SER A 50 9.14 -5.31 2.84
C SER A 50 9.82 -4.33 1.88
N GLN A 51 10.56 -3.35 2.40
CA GLN A 51 11.38 -2.41 1.62
C GLN A 51 12.82 -2.92 1.43
N SER A 52 13.19 -3.97 2.17
CA SER A 52 14.39 -4.75 1.93
C SER A 52 14.05 -5.93 1.02
N ASP A 53 15.04 -6.58 0.43
CA ASP A 53 14.85 -7.77 -0.41
C ASP A 53 14.58 -9.04 0.42
N CYS A 54 13.81 -8.91 1.51
CA CYS A 54 13.53 -9.94 2.52
C CYS A 54 12.01 -10.16 2.71
N PRO A 55 11.26 -10.60 1.66
CA PRO A 55 9.80 -10.68 1.72
C PRO A 55 9.27 -11.69 2.75
N ARG A 56 9.98 -12.80 3.00
CA ARG A 56 9.58 -13.81 4.00
C ARG A 56 9.58 -13.28 5.43
N ASP A 57 10.57 -12.44 5.76
CA ASP A 57 10.66 -11.82 7.08
C ASP A 57 9.52 -10.80 7.26
N ALA A 58 9.21 -10.04 6.21
CA ALA A 58 8.12 -9.06 6.24
C ALA A 58 6.78 -9.71 6.58
N GLU A 59 6.45 -10.81 5.92
CA GLU A 59 5.20 -11.54 6.16
C GLU A 59 5.16 -12.09 7.59
N THR A 60 6.27 -12.67 8.05
CA THR A 60 6.39 -13.20 9.41
C THR A 60 6.10 -12.12 10.46
N PHE A 61 6.71 -10.94 10.33
CA PHE A 61 6.45 -9.83 11.25
C PHE A 61 5.00 -9.32 11.16
N ALA A 62 4.44 -9.21 9.96
CA ALA A 62 3.07 -8.73 9.78
C ALA A 62 2.03 -9.70 10.38
N ARG A 63 2.18 -11.01 10.15
CA ARG A 63 1.29 -12.02 10.74
C ARG A 63 1.38 -12.04 12.27
N ARG A 64 2.59 -11.91 12.82
CA ARG A 64 2.77 -11.76 14.27
C ARG A 64 2.08 -10.50 14.80
N ALA A 65 2.17 -9.37 14.09
CA ALA A 65 1.48 -8.15 14.51
C ALA A 65 -0.04 -8.35 14.56
N VAL A 66 -0.62 -9.01 13.56
CA VAL A 66 -2.06 -9.36 13.53
C VAL A 66 -2.43 -10.31 14.67
N ALA A 67 -1.60 -11.31 14.98
CA ALA A 67 -1.85 -12.24 16.08
C ALA A 67 -1.87 -11.53 17.45
N VAL A 68 -1.02 -10.52 17.64
CA VAL A 68 -0.97 -9.73 18.88
C VAL A 68 -2.11 -8.70 18.93
N ARG A 69 -2.42 -8.05 17.80
CA ARG A 69 -3.47 -7.04 17.69
C ARG A 69 -4.12 -7.07 16.30
N PRO A 70 -5.30 -7.70 16.14
CA PRO A 70 -5.99 -7.80 14.85
C PRO A 70 -6.79 -6.53 14.53
N ASP A 71 -6.11 -5.38 14.50
CA ASP A 71 -6.70 -4.08 14.16
C ASP A 71 -6.52 -3.71 12.67
N GLY A 72 -7.21 -2.66 12.24
CA GLY A 72 -7.15 -2.20 10.85
C GLY A 72 -5.72 -1.91 10.38
N ARG A 73 -4.87 -1.33 11.24
CA ARG A 73 -3.47 -1.01 10.90
C ARG A 73 -2.63 -2.27 10.66
N SER A 74 -2.83 -3.30 11.47
CA SER A 74 -2.11 -4.57 11.33
C SER A 74 -2.59 -5.35 10.11
N MET A 75 -3.90 -5.36 9.86
CA MET A 75 -4.51 -5.95 8.67
C MET A 75 -4.04 -5.26 7.38
N LEU A 76 -4.01 -3.92 7.36
CA LEU A 76 -3.50 -3.13 6.24
C LEU A 76 -2.03 -3.46 5.96
N THR A 77 -1.21 -3.53 7.01
CA THR A 77 0.22 -3.85 6.86
C THR A 77 0.43 -5.25 6.30
N LEU A 78 -0.32 -6.25 6.80
CA LEU A 78 -0.28 -7.61 6.26
C LEU A 78 -0.68 -7.64 4.78
N GLY A 79 -1.79 -6.99 4.41
CA GLY A 79 -2.24 -6.90 3.03
C GLY A 79 -1.20 -6.26 2.10
N LYS A 80 -0.57 -5.17 2.53
CA LYS A 80 0.51 -4.51 1.79
C LYS A 80 1.71 -5.42 1.60
N VAL A 81 2.13 -6.13 2.66
CA VAL A 81 3.26 -7.06 2.60
C VAL A 81 2.99 -8.21 1.64
N LEU A 82 1.80 -8.83 1.69
CA LEU A 82 1.43 -9.92 0.78
C LEU A 82 1.40 -9.45 -0.68
N LEU A 83 0.85 -8.27 -0.94
CA LEU A 83 0.84 -7.67 -2.27
C LEU A 83 2.26 -7.39 -2.81
N HIS A 84 3.17 -6.87 -1.97
CA HIS A 84 4.57 -6.65 -2.36
C HIS A 84 5.33 -7.96 -2.54
N GLY A 85 5.00 -8.99 -1.73
CA GLY A 85 5.57 -10.33 -1.81
C GLY A 85 5.10 -11.14 -3.03
N GLY A 86 4.17 -10.60 -3.83
CA GLY A 86 3.70 -11.25 -5.06
C GLY A 86 2.49 -12.16 -4.88
N ASP A 87 1.82 -12.11 -3.73
CA ASP A 87 0.59 -12.87 -3.45
C ASP A 87 -0.62 -11.90 -3.33
N PRO A 88 -1.16 -11.41 -4.46
CA PRO A 88 -2.28 -10.48 -4.44
C PRO A 88 -3.58 -11.15 -4.00
N ASP A 89 -3.72 -12.48 -4.10
CA ASP A 89 -4.93 -13.19 -3.65
C ASP A 89 -5.00 -13.21 -2.11
N ALA A 90 -3.91 -13.62 -1.46
CA ALA A 90 -3.82 -13.60 0.00
C ALA A 90 -3.95 -12.20 0.60
N ALA A 91 -3.63 -11.14 -0.16
CA ALA A 91 -3.76 -9.75 0.27
C ALA A 91 -5.22 -9.29 0.41
N VAL A 92 -6.18 -9.91 -0.29
CA VAL A 92 -7.58 -9.45 -0.37
C VAL A 92 -8.27 -9.40 0.99
N GLU A 93 -8.26 -10.50 1.74
CA GLU A 93 -8.99 -10.60 3.01
C GLU A 93 -8.45 -9.61 4.07
N PRO A 94 -7.13 -9.50 4.33
CA PRO A 94 -6.60 -8.48 5.24
C PRO A 94 -6.97 -7.05 4.81
N LEU A 95 -6.91 -6.74 3.51
CA LEU A 95 -7.25 -5.40 3.01
C LEU A 95 -8.74 -5.08 3.17
N GLN A 96 -9.61 -6.06 2.96
CA GLN A 96 -11.05 -5.91 3.21
C GLN A 96 -11.33 -5.63 4.70
N LYS A 97 -10.70 -6.37 5.61
CA LYS A 97 -10.82 -6.12 7.06
C LYS A 97 -10.29 -4.74 7.45
N ALA A 98 -9.19 -4.31 6.85
CA ALA A 98 -8.64 -2.97 7.08
C ALA A 98 -9.53 -1.85 6.55
N ALA A 99 -10.25 -2.09 5.45
CA ALA A 99 -11.12 -1.10 4.81
C ALA A 99 -12.31 -0.66 5.67
N SER A 100 -12.68 -1.45 6.69
CA SER A 100 -13.71 -1.07 7.66
C SER A 100 -13.29 0.03 8.64
N ASP A 101 -12.00 0.35 8.77
CA ASP A 101 -11.51 1.46 9.62
C ASP A 101 -11.46 2.76 8.81
N SER A 102 -12.33 3.71 9.15
CA SER A 102 -12.47 4.99 8.43
C SER A 102 -11.18 5.81 8.34
N ARG A 103 -10.24 5.63 9.27
CA ARG A 103 -8.97 6.38 9.28
C ARG A 103 -7.96 5.90 8.24
N ILE A 104 -8.10 4.65 7.80
CA ILE A 104 -7.18 3.99 6.86
C ILE A 104 -7.89 3.38 5.65
N GLY A 105 -9.22 3.45 5.61
CA GLY A 105 -10.05 2.78 4.61
C GLY A 105 -9.68 3.18 3.19
N ALA A 106 -9.32 4.45 2.97
CA ALA A 106 -8.85 4.91 1.66
C ALA A 106 -7.57 4.19 1.18
N ASP A 107 -6.56 4.03 2.05
CA ASP A 107 -5.32 3.31 1.72
C ASP A 107 -5.60 1.80 1.54
N ALA A 108 -6.46 1.23 2.38
CA ALA A 108 -6.87 -0.17 2.28
C ALA A 108 -7.59 -0.48 0.96
N PHE A 109 -8.57 0.35 0.58
CA PHE A 109 -9.28 0.22 -0.70
C PHE A 109 -8.35 0.43 -1.90
N PHE A 110 -7.39 1.35 -1.82
CA PHE A 110 -6.40 1.54 -2.87
C PHE A 110 -5.54 0.28 -3.07
N HIS A 111 -5.03 -0.31 -2.00
CA HIS A 111 -4.27 -1.55 -2.06
C HIS A 111 -5.13 -2.75 -2.48
N LEU A 112 -6.42 -2.77 -2.12
CA LEU A 112 -7.37 -3.78 -2.58
C LEU A 112 -7.57 -3.69 -4.09
N GLY A 113 -7.72 -2.47 -4.61
CA GLY A 113 -7.77 -2.21 -6.05
C GLY A 113 -6.52 -2.68 -6.78
N GLN A 114 -5.32 -2.41 -6.24
CA GLN A 114 -4.07 -2.93 -6.81
C GLN A 114 -4.00 -4.46 -6.81
N SER A 115 -4.50 -5.10 -5.75
CA SER A 115 -4.56 -6.56 -5.65
C SER A 115 -5.43 -7.12 -6.77
N PHE A 116 -6.63 -6.55 -6.98
CA PHE A 116 -7.52 -6.95 -8.07
C PHE A 116 -6.95 -6.68 -9.47
N ILE A 117 -6.21 -5.59 -9.68
CA ILE A 117 -5.50 -5.35 -10.95
C ILE A 117 -4.53 -6.50 -11.24
N ARG A 118 -3.72 -6.91 -10.25
CA ARG A 118 -2.75 -8.01 -10.42
C ARG A 118 -3.44 -9.37 -10.64
N LEU A 119 -4.65 -9.54 -10.12
CA LEU A 119 -5.48 -10.73 -10.34
C LEU A 119 -6.26 -10.69 -11.67
N GLY A 120 -6.16 -9.61 -12.46
CA GLY A 120 -6.94 -9.44 -13.69
C GLY A 120 -8.42 -9.08 -13.46
N ARG A 121 -8.83 -8.87 -12.21
CA ARG A 121 -10.22 -8.58 -11.80
C ARG A 121 -10.52 -7.09 -11.94
N MET A 122 -10.55 -6.60 -13.18
CA MET A 122 -10.62 -5.15 -13.48
C MET A 122 -11.89 -4.47 -12.97
N ALA A 123 -13.04 -5.16 -12.97
CA ALA A 123 -14.29 -4.60 -12.44
C ALA A 123 -14.19 -4.36 -10.92
N ASP A 124 -13.74 -5.36 -10.17
CA ASP A 124 -13.54 -5.26 -8.72
C ASP A 124 -12.48 -4.21 -8.37
N ALA A 125 -11.42 -4.10 -9.18
CA ALA A 125 -10.42 -3.05 -9.03
C ALA A 125 -11.04 -1.66 -9.15
N GLY A 126 -11.89 -1.43 -10.15
CA GLY A 126 -12.60 -0.17 -10.35
C GLY A 126 -13.43 0.20 -9.12
N SER A 127 -14.26 -0.72 -8.62
CA SER A 127 -15.11 -0.48 -7.45
C SER A 127 -14.31 -0.19 -6.18
N ALA A 128 -13.20 -0.91 -5.96
CA ALA A 128 -12.32 -0.65 -4.82
C ALA A 128 -11.66 0.73 -4.93
N LEU A 129 -11.20 1.13 -6.11
CA LEU A 129 -10.55 2.45 -6.32
C LEU A 129 -11.55 3.61 -6.19
N GLU A 130 -12.77 3.43 -6.67
CA GLU A 130 -13.86 4.39 -6.45
C GLU A 130 -14.19 4.54 -4.95
N SER A 131 -14.18 3.44 -4.19
CA SER A 131 -14.33 3.48 -2.74
C SER A 131 -13.18 4.22 -2.04
N ALA A 132 -11.94 4.03 -2.51
CA ALA A 132 -10.78 4.77 -2.01
C ALA A 132 -10.92 6.29 -2.24
N ILE A 133 -11.39 6.68 -3.43
CA ILE A 133 -11.64 8.07 -3.81
C ILE A 133 -12.79 8.67 -3.01
N SER A 134 -13.87 7.92 -2.78
CA SER A 134 -15.00 8.37 -1.96
C SER A 134 -14.55 8.63 -0.52
N ALA A 135 -13.73 7.74 0.06
CA ALA A 135 -13.18 7.89 1.39
C ALA A 135 -12.17 9.04 1.49
N MET A 136 -11.36 9.28 0.45
CA MET A 136 -10.42 10.39 0.38
C MET A 136 -10.34 10.93 -1.06
N PRO A 137 -11.09 12.00 -1.40
CA PRO A 137 -11.10 12.57 -2.75
C PRO A 137 -9.71 13.03 -3.25
N GLY A 138 -8.81 13.38 -2.32
CA GLY A 138 -7.42 13.73 -2.59
C GLY A 138 -6.45 12.56 -2.78
N HIS A 139 -6.93 11.31 -2.82
CA HIS A 139 -6.06 10.13 -2.94
C HIS A 139 -5.50 9.98 -4.37
N ALA A 140 -4.48 10.77 -4.72
CA ALA A 140 -3.91 10.80 -6.07
C ALA A 140 -3.55 9.41 -6.65
N PRO A 141 -2.91 8.49 -5.90
CA PRO A 141 -2.65 7.14 -6.41
C PRO A 141 -3.90 6.35 -6.82
N ALA A 142 -5.04 6.57 -6.16
CA ALA A 142 -6.28 5.85 -6.45
C ALA A 142 -6.90 6.39 -7.75
N TRP A 143 -6.88 7.71 -7.95
CA TRP A 143 -7.23 8.33 -9.23
C TRP A 143 -6.36 7.83 -10.39
N SER A 144 -5.04 7.73 -10.17
CA SER A 144 -4.12 7.21 -11.19
C SER A 144 -4.43 5.76 -11.56
N ALA A 145 -4.57 4.89 -10.56
CA ALA A 145 -4.91 3.49 -10.77
C ALA A 145 -6.28 3.32 -11.42
N LEU A 146 -7.27 4.16 -11.09
CA LEU A 146 -8.59 4.13 -11.73
C LEU A 146 -8.46 4.50 -13.22
N GLY A 147 -7.62 5.48 -13.54
CA GLY A 147 -7.27 5.82 -14.92
C GLY A 147 -6.71 4.63 -15.70
N VAL A 148 -5.79 3.87 -15.10
CA VAL A 148 -5.24 2.64 -15.70
C VAL A 148 -6.32 1.58 -15.93
N VAL A 149 -7.18 1.34 -14.95
CA VAL A 149 -8.30 0.39 -15.08
C VAL A 149 -9.25 0.81 -16.21
N ARG A 150 -9.55 2.11 -16.33
CA ARG A 150 -10.42 2.65 -17.38
C ARG A 150 -9.76 2.57 -18.76
N LEU A 151 -8.45 2.76 -18.87
CA LEU A 151 -7.69 2.50 -20.11
C LEU A 151 -7.77 1.04 -20.53
N ALA A 152 -7.61 0.11 -19.58
CA ALA A 152 -7.73 -1.32 -19.87
C ALA A 152 -9.15 -1.68 -20.36
N ALA A 153 -10.17 -0.97 -19.89
CA ALA A 153 -11.56 -1.11 -20.32
C ALA A 153 -11.91 -0.35 -21.62
N GLY A 154 -10.94 0.29 -22.29
CA GLY A 154 -11.18 1.08 -23.51
C GLY A 154 -11.88 2.42 -23.30
N GLN A 155 -12.02 2.88 -22.06
CA GLN A 155 -12.75 4.10 -21.70
C GLN A 155 -11.79 5.29 -21.60
N ALA A 156 -11.23 5.70 -22.74
CA ALA A 156 -10.13 6.65 -22.82
C ALA A 156 -10.50 8.04 -22.25
N GLU A 157 -11.72 8.53 -22.44
CA GLU A 157 -12.20 9.81 -21.92
C GLU A 157 -12.22 9.81 -20.40
N LYS A 158 -12.83 8.77 -19.82
CA LYS A 158 -12.93 8.58 -18.35
C LYS A 158 -11.55 8.38 -17.73
N ALA A 159 -10.67 7.68 -18.43
CA ALA A 159 -9.29 7.54 -17.99
C ALA A 159 -8.57 8.89 -17.95
N ALA A 160 -8.66 9.69 -19.01
CA ALA A 160 -8.03 11.01 -19.06
C ALA A 160 -8.56 11.94 -17.95
N GLU A 161 -9.85 11.89 -17.63
CA GLU A 161 -10.42 12.61 -16.49
C GLU A 161 -9.79 12.17 -15.16
N ALA A 162 -9.79 10.87 -14.87
CA ALA A 162 -9.22 10.33 -13.63
C ALA A 162 -7.72 10.67 -13.48
N LEU A 163 -6.95 10.58 -14.58
CA LEU A 163 -5.53 10.89 -14.58
C LEU A 163 -5.26 12.39 -14.37
N ARG A 164 -6.07 13.27 -14.96
CA ARG A 164 -6.01 14.72 -14.67
C ARG A 164 -6.33 15.02 -13.21
N ARG A 165 -7.31 14.32 -12.61
CA ARG A 165 -7.60 14.45 -11.17
C ARG A 165 -6.41 14.01 -10.32
N SER A 166 -5.75 12.91 -10.66
CA SER A 166 -4.50 12.50 -10.00
C SER A 166 -3.43 13.60 -10.07
N LEU A 167 -3.20 14.17 -11.26
CA LEU A 167 -2.21 15.23 -11.47
C LEU A 167 -2.57 16.55 -10.76
N ALA A 168 -3.85 16.85 -10.55
CA ALA A 168 -4.25 18.01 -9.76
C ALA A 168 -3.74 17.92 -8.31
N TYR A 169 -3.62 16.70 -7.76
CA TYR A 169 -3.06 16.45 -6.42
C TYR A 169 -1.56 16.14 -6.44
N ARG A 170 -1.03 15.56 -7.52
CA ARG A 170 0.41 15.28 -7.71
C ARG A 170 0.86 15.64 -9.14
N PRO A 171 1.17 16.92 -9.41
CA PRO A 171 1.41 17.39 -10.78
C PRO A 171 2.62 16.76 -11.48
N GLY A 172 3.61 16.28 -10.73
CA GLY A 172 4.87 15.74 -11.26
C GLY A 172 4.95 14.22 -11.33
N ASP A 173 3.84 13.49 -11.16
CA ASP A 173 3.90 12.02 -11.20
C ASP A 173 4.08 11.51 -12.63
N ALA A 174 5.31 11.12 -12.97
CA ALA A 174 5.70 10.67 -14.31
C ALA A 174 4.87 9.49 -14.82
N GLY A 175 4.51 8.54 -13.94
CA GLY A 175 3.67 7.40 -14.30
C GLY A 175 2.26 7.84 -14.72
N THR A 176 1.65 8.76 -13.97
CA THR A 176 0.35 9.33 -14.32
C THR A 176 0.40 10.16 -15.60
N LEU A 177 1.47 10.94 -15.82
CA LEU A 177 1.66 11.70 -17.07
C LEU A 177 1.75 10.79 -18.29
N ALA A 178 2.51 9.69 -18.20
CA ALA A 178 2.63 8.71 -19.28
C ALA A 178 1.27 8.06 -19.60
N ASN A 179 0.52 7.64 -18.57
CA ASN A 179 -0.82 7.09 -18.75
C ASN A 179 -1.79 8.12 -19.36
N LEU A 180 -1.67 9.40 -18.99
CA LEU A 180 -2.52 10.46 -19.56
C LEU A 180 -2.21 10.65 -21.04
N ALA A 181 -0.93 10.65 -21.43
CA ALA A 181 -0.53 10.68 -22.83
C ALA A 181 -1.13 9.50 -23.61
N THR A 182 -1.07 8.28 -23.07
CA THR A 182 -1.72 7.10 -23.66
C THR A 182 -3.23 7.28 -23.83
N ALA A 183 -3.92 7.86 -22.83
CA ALA A 183 -5.35 8.13 -22.92
C ALA A 183 -5.66 9.13 -24.04
N LEU A 184 -4.89 10.21 -24.17
CA LEU A 184 -5.10 11.24 -25.18
C LEU A 184 -4.84 10.75 -26.60
N LEU A 185 -3.81 9.92 -26.80
CA LEU A 185 -3.54 9.31 -28.11
C LEU A 185 -4.73 8.47 -28.59
N ARG A 186 -5.28 7.62 -27.71
CA ARG A 186 -6.45 6.81 -28.04
C ARG A 186 -7.68 7.65 -28.40
N LEU A 187 -7.85 8.83 -27.80
CA LEU A 187 -8.93 9.75 -28.15
C LEU A 187 -8.72 10.39 -29.53
N GLY A 188 -7.48 10.68 -29.90
CA GLY A 188 -7.14 11.24 -31.21
C GLY A 188 -7.23 10.22 -32.36
N ASP A 189 -7.12 8.92 -32.05
CA ASP A 189 -7.21 7.83 -33.02
C ASP A 189 -8.65 7.44 -33.40
N HIS A 190 -9.65 8.02 -32.75
CA HIS A 190 -11.07 7.83 -33.09
C HIS A 190 -11.54 8.98 -34.00
N PRO A 191 -11.73 8.76 -35.32
CA PRO A 191 -12.15 9.79 -36.28
C PRO A 191 -13.61 10.22 -36.13
#